data_AF-A0A953Y8H6-F1
#
_entry.id   AF-A0A953Y8H6-F1
#
_cell.length_a   1.000
_cell.length_b   1.000
_cell.length_c   1.000
_cell.angle_alpha   90.00
_cell.angle_beta   90.00
_cell.angle_gamma   90.00
#
_symmetry.space_group_name_H-M   'P 1'
#
loop_
_entity.id
_entity.type
_entity.pdbx_description
1 polymer ?
#
loop_
_entity_poly.entity_id
_entity_poly.type
_entity_poly.pdbx_seq_one_letter_code
_entity_poly.pdbx_strand_id
1 'polypeptide(L)'
;MIPRALALSALLLTPLGARELELIGVHALRGLRDGQAYRGTLTVEPDASFTCTRTFADGREERSAGVARFDRVQLVLEEAGRARSFSLDSAYEPQRWTWQGGGDREQLEREVARENLPRFFKRLERDGKPLRWLLERNRAYVERGAGLWIQRSRQPRPRDVEAFRKQGGHTILSLNGDQDEAVDDLRLERALRLRSPKGPQVNLREFIAQQGLHHVSVDMSAQRAPTDAELVTVFRTLLDDSLRPILVHCQGGSDRTGIVCALYAYEFLGVSKAEAKTTMRRHLWAAVGGTEVQGAYLDLYRKGRLRELLREAGVEIPARYR
;
A
#
# COMPACT_ATOMS: atom_id res chain seq x y z
N MET A 1 -17.08 -26.45 -18.13
CA MET A 1 -15.69 -26.74 -17.72
C MET A 1 -14.73 -25.92 -18.57
N ILE A 2 -14.22 -24.81 -18.04
CA ILE A 2 -13.35 -23.87 -18.77
C ILE A 2 -11.88 -24.23 -18.47
N PRO A 3 -10.97 -24.34 -19.45
CA PRO A 3 -9.59 -24.75 -19.21
C PRO A 3 -8.77 -23.66 -18.49
N ARG A 4 -7.94 -24.08 -17.55
CA ARG A 4 -7.08 -23.28 -16.66
C ARG A 4 -5.86 -22.59 -17.34
N ALA A 5 -5.96 -22.21 -18.60
CA ALA A 5 -5.00 -21.28 -19.22
C ALA A 5 -5.20 -19.82 -18.76
N LEU A 6 -6.22 -19.57 -17.92
CA LEU A 6 -6.67 -18.26 -17.46
C LEU A 6 -5.93 -17.67 -16.24
N ALA A 7 -5.11 -18.45 -15.53
CA ALA A 7 -4.43 -17.96 -14.33
C ALA A 7 -3.12 -17.19 -14.61
N LEU A 8 -2.42 -17.49 -15.71
CA LEU A 8 -1.26 -16.71 -16.16
C LEU A 8 -1.66 -15.56 -17.10
N SER A 9 -2.85 -15.64 -17.72
CA SER A 9 -3.38 -14.61 -18.61
C SER A 9 -4.21 -13.55 -17.89
N ALA A 10 -4.54 -13.72 -16.60
CA ALA A 10 -5.04 -12.64 -15.76
C ALA A 10 -4.00 -11.53 -15.52
N LEU A 11 -2.70 -11.81 -15.73
CA LEU A 11 -1.63 -10.81 -15.79
C LEU A 11 -1.54 -10.12 -17.18
N LEU A 12 -2.27 -10.61 -18.19
CA LEU A 12 -2.17 -10.16 -19.59
C LEU A 12 -3.49 -9.66 -20.20
N LEU A 13 -4.63 -9.74 -19.51
CA LEU A 13 -5.93 -9.30 -20.02
C LEU A 13 -6.72 -8.50 -18.98
N THR A 14 -6.21 -7.31 -18.66
CA THR A 14 -7.01 -6.15 -18.23
C THR A 14 -6.21 -4.90 -18.63
N PRO A 15 -6.85 -3.77 -18.96
CA PRO A 15 -6.14 -2.58 -19.39
C PRO A 15 -5.48 -1.90 -18.19
N LEU A 16 -4.38 -2.47 -17.71
CA LEU A 16 -3.72 -2.12 -16.46
C LEU A 16 -2.47 -1.27 -16.74
N GLY A 17 -2.69 0.00 -17.12
CA GLY A 17 -1.76 1.04 -16.66
C GLY A 17 -1.92 1.16 -15.13
N ALA A 18 -0.89 1.64 -14.42
CA ALA A 18 -1.02 1.87 -12.98
C ALA A 18 -2.11 2.93 -12.75
N ARG A 19 -3.27 2.52 -12.21
CA ARG A 19 -4.48 3.35 -12.03
C ARG A 19 -4.50 3.92 -10.61
N GLU A 20 -3.44 4.65 -10.29
CA GLU A 20 -3.35 5.29 -8.98
C GLU A 20 -4.42 6.36 -8.84
N LEU A 21 -4.95 6.50 -7.62
CA LEU A 21 -5.90 7.54 -7.33
C LEU A 21 -5.16 8.88 -7.27
N GLU A 22 -5.47 9.79 -8.19
CA GLU A 22 -4.79 11.09 -8.27
C GLU A 22 -5.37 12.06 -7.24
N LEU A 23 -4.99 11.89 -5.96
CA LEU A 23 -5.52 12.70 -4.86
C LEU A 23 -4.81 14.05 -4.68
N ILE A 24 -3.50 14.13 -4.94
CA ILE A 24 -2.71 15.38 -4.83
C ILE A 24 -2.85 16.21 -6.10
N GLY A 25 -3.32 17.45 -5.99
CA GLY A 25 -3.51 18.38 -7.10
C GLY A 25 -4.89 19.04 -7.08
N VAL A 26 -5.28 19.61 -8.22
CA VAL A 26 -6.54 20.36 -8.36
C VAL A 26 -7.67 19.43 -8.75
N HIS A 27 -8.80 19.55 -8.06
CA HIS A 27 -10.05 18.86 -8.30
C HIS A 27 -11.15 19.89 -8.57
N ALA A 28 -11.96 19.64 -9.59
CA ALA A 28 -13.19 20.37 -9.80
C ALA A 28 -14.19 19.98 -8.70
N LEU A 29 -14.83 20.99 -8.12
CA LEU A 29 -15.76 20.83 -7.03
C LEU A 29 -17.15 21.27 -7.48
N ARG A 30 -18.17 20.49 -7.14
CA ARG A 30 -19.57 20.90 -7.29
C ARG A 30 -20.45 20.27 -6.22
N GLY A 31 -21.54 20.95 -5.89
CA GLY A 31 -22.43 20.43 -4.88
C GLY A 31 -23.66 21.28 -4.61
N LEU A 32 -24.35 20.89 -3.55
CA LEU A 32 -25.50 21.58 -2.96
C LEU A 32 -25.17 21.78 -1.48
N ARG A 33 -25.33 23.00 -0.98
CA ARG A 33 -25.17 23.32 0.43
C ARG A 33 -26.23 24.30 0.88
N ASP A 34 -26.97 23.96 1.94
CA ASP A 34 -28.09 24.74 2.44
C ASP A 34 -29.13 25.08 1.34
N GLY A 35 -29.36 24.13 0.42
CA GLY A 35 -30.27 24.31 -0.72
C GLY A 35 -29.72 25.14 -1.89
N GLN A 36 -28.51 25.70 -1.77
CA GLN A 36 -27.86 26.50 -2.81
C GLN A 36 -26.81 25.68 -3.57
N ALA A 37 -26.91 25.64 -4.90
CA ALA A 37 -25.93 24.98 -5.75
C ALA A 37 -24.64 25.80 -5.84
N TYR A 38 -23.50 25.12 -5.89
CA TYR A 38 -22.19 25.76 -6.04
C TYR A 38 -21.25 24.97 -6.96
N ARG A 39 -20.23 25.67 -7.47
CA ARG A 39 -19.08 25.12 -8.20
C ARG A 39 -17.79 25.73 -7.65
N GLY A 40 -16.66 25.07 -7.87
CA GLY A 40 -15.37 25.67 -7.55
C GLY A 40 -14.24 24.68 -7.69
N THR A 41 -13.21 24.87 -6.87
CA THR A 41 -11.99 24.07 -6.92
C THR A 41 -11.57 23.64 -5.53
N LEU A 42 -10.96 22.46 -5.44
CA LEU A 42 -10.26 21.98 -4.26
C LEU A 42 -8.85 21.57 -4.68
N THR A 43 -7.84 22.15 -4.05
CA THR A 43 -6.43 21.83 -4.31
C THR A 43 -5.87 21.10 -3.10
N VAL A 44 -5.45 19.86 -3.29
CA VAL A 44 -4.76 19.05 -2.27
C VAL A 44 -3.25 19.13 -2.48
N GLU A 45 -2.53 19.47 -1.43
CA GLU A 45 -1.08 19.59 -1.43
C GLU A 45 -0.39 18.27 -1.00
N PRO A 46 0.90 18.08 -1.32
CA PRO A 46 1.65 16.87 -0.94
C PRO A 46 1.78 16.62 0.57
N ASP A 47 1.56 17.64 1.41
CA ASP A 47 1.51 17.51 2.88
C ASP A 47 0.12 17.15 3.40
N ALA A 48 -0.81 16.84 2.47
CA ALA A 48 -2.21 16.54 2.71
C ALA A 48 -3.06 17.72 3.21
N SER A 49 -2.52 18.95 3.24
CA SER A 49 -3.37 20.13 3.38
C SER A 49 -4.21 20.33 2.12
N PHE A 50 -5.34 21.01 2.23
CA PHE A 50 -6.09 21.45 1.07
C PHE A 50 -6.63 22.87 1.24
N THR A 51 -6.83 23.53 0.10
CA THR A 51 -7.61 24.77 0.00
C THR A 51 -8.79 24.55 -0.93
N CYS A 52 -9.89 25.24 -0.67
CA CYS A 52 -11.12 25.09 -1.43
C CYS A 52 -11.78 26.45 -1.67
N THR A 53 -12.29 26.64 -2.89
CA THR A 53 -13.15 27.74 -3.27
C THR A 53 -14.50 27.21 -3.71
N ARG A 54 -15.58 27.88 -3.30
CA ARG A 54 -16.96 27.59 -3.73
C ARG A 54 -17.62 28.90 -4.16
N THR A 55 -18.13 28.93 -5.37
CA THR A 55 -18.97 30.01 -5.92
C THR A 55 -20.38 29.49 -6.05
N PHE A 56 -21.29 30.09 -5.29
CA PHE A 56 -22.69 29.73 -5.23
C PHE A 56 -23.48 30.41 -6.37
N ALA A 57 -24.62 29.84 -6.74
CA ALA A 57 -25.45 30.38 -7.82
C ALA A 57 -26.03 31.79 -7.53
N ASP A 58 -26.00 32.25 -6.27
CA ASP A 58 -26.38 33.60 -5.84
C ASP A 58 -25.22 34.61 -5.92
N GLY A 59 -24.04 34.18 -6.39
CA GLY A 59 -22.83 34.99 -6.47
C GLY A 59 -21.99 35.01 -5.20
N ARG A 60 -22.44 34.37 -4.10
CA ARG A 60 -21.63 34.25 -2.89
C ARG A 60 -20.38 33.42 -3.16
N GLU A 61 -19.26 33.82 -2.58
CA GLU A 61 -18.02 33.06 -2.58
C GLU A 61 -17.67 32.60 -1.16
N GLU A 62 -17.23 31.36 -1.05
CA GLU A 62 -16.69 30.79 0.19
C GLU A 62 -15.28 30.25 -0.10
N ARG A 63 -14.37 30.53 0.84
CA ARG A 63 -13.02 29.97 0.84
C ARG A 63 -12.80 29.23 2.14
N SER A 64 -12.21 28.05 2.03
CA SER A 64 -11.92 27.20 3.18
C SER A 64 -10.59 26.49 3.00
N ALA A 65 -10.06 25.96 4.09
CA ALA A 65 -8.87 25.14 4.10
C ALA A 65 -9.02 24.05 5.17
N GLY A 66 -8.24 22.99 5.01
CA GLY A 66 -8.33 21.84 5.88
C GLY A 66 -7.24 20.81 5.64
N VAL A 67 -7.48 19.61 6.16
CA VAL A 67 -6.58 18.46 5.99
C VAL A 67 -7.35 17.32 5.34
N ALA A 68 -6.75 16.74 4.32
CA ALA A 68 -7.20 15.52 3.70
C ALA A 68 -6.50 14.33 4.37
N ARG A 69 -7.23 13.23 4.55
CA ARG A 69 -6.65 11.93 4.93
C ARG A 69 -7.35 10.82 4.17
N PHE A 70 -6.72 9.66 4.14
CA PHE A 70 -7.30 8.46 3.55
C PHE A 70 -7.60 7.44 4.63
N ASP A 71 -8.85 7.03 4.76
CA ASP A 71 -9.31 6.14 5.82
C ASP A 71 -10.13 5.01 5.24
N ARG A 72 -9.67 3.78 5.50
CA ARG A 72 -10.14 2.56 4.84
C ARG A 72 -10.08 2.69 3.31
N VAL A 73 -11.18 3.11 2.69
CA VAL A 73 -11.32 3.29 1.24
C VAL A 73 -11.90 4.67 0.89
N GLN A 74 -11.99 5.56 1.88
CA GLN A 74 -12.63 6.86 1.78
C GLN A 74 -11.59 7.98 1.81
N LEU A 75 -11.81 8.99 0.98
CA LEU A 75 -11.15 10.28 1.11
C LEU A 75 -11.89 11.06 2.20
N VAL A 76 -11.20 11.44 3.27
CA VAL A 76 -11.78 12.24 4.34
C VAL A 76 -11.22 13.65 4.28
N LEU A 77 -12.11 14.64 4.18
CA LEU A 77 -11.76 16.05 4.24
C LEU A 77 -12.20 16.60 5.61
N GLU A 78 -11.24 17.11 6.37
CA GLU A 78 -11.47 17.76 7.66
C GLU A 78 -11.36 19.28 7.50
N GLU A 79 -12.48 19.97 7.64
CA GLU A 79 -12.64 21.41 7.44
C GLU A 79 -13.34 22.00 8.67
N ALA A 80 -12.71 22.98 9.34
CA ALA A 80 -13.27 23.66 10.52
C ALA A 80 -13.82 22.70 11.62
N GLY A 81 -13.11 21.60 11.88
CA GLY A 81 -13.49 20.61 12.89
C GLY A 81 -14.60 19.63 12.45
N ARG A 82 -15.04 19.69 11.19
CA ARG A 82 -16.02 18.75 10.62
C ARG A 82 -15.32 17.83 9.61
N ALA A 83 -15.55 16.53 9.74
CA ALA A 83 -15.04 15.53 8.81
C ALA A 83 -16.13 15.13 7.81
N ARG A 84 -15.79 15.11 6.51
CA ARG A 84 -16.63 14.60 5.43
C ARG A 84 -15.93 13.43 4.76
N SER A 85 -16.56 12.25 4.79
CA SER A 85 -16.02 11.03 4.18
C SER A 85 -16.61 10.80 2.80
N PHE A 86 -15.77 10.93 1.78
CA PHE A 86 -16.14 10.74 0.39
C PHE A 86 -15.93 9.29 -0.04
N SER A 87 -16.92 8.76 -0.75
CA SER A 87 -16.83 7.46 -1.41
C SER A 87 -16.35 7.64 -2.85
N LEU A 88 -15.55 6.68 -3.33
CA LEU A 88 -15.13 6.63 -4.71
C LEU A 88 -16.26 6.09 -5.58
N ASP A 89 -16.88 6.95 -6.39
CA ASP A 89 -17.95 6.55 -7.32
C ASP A 89 -17.38 6.00 -8.62
N SER A 90 -16.32 6.64 -9.10
CA SER A 90 -15.62 6.23 -10.31
C SER A 90 -14.13 6.41 -10.11
N ALA A 91 -13.38 5.31 -10.21
CA ALA A 91 -11.94 5.36 -10.34
C ALA A 91 -11.50 5.88 -11.72
N TYR A 92 -12.44 6.06 -12.67
CA TYR A 92 -12.15 6.28 -14.08
C TYR A 92 -12.89 7.49 -14.67
N GLU A 93 -12.16 8.25 -15.49
CA GLU A 93 -12.54 9.46 -16.23
C GLU A 93 -14.03 9.89 -16.19
N PRO A 94 -14.34 10.97 -15.45
CA PRO A 94 -13.49 11.61 -14.45
C PRO A 94 -13.37 10.74 -13.20
N GLN A 95 -12.19 10.73 -12.55
CA GLN A 95 -12.10 10.20 -11.20
C GLN A 95 -13.04 11.02 -10.32
N ARG A 96 -13.94 10.34 -9.60
CA ARG A 96 -15.07 10.96 -8.94
C ARG A 96 -15.23 10.47 -7.51
N TRP A 97 -15.27 11.43 -6.60
CA TRP A 97 -15.56 11.20 -5.19
C TRP A 97 -16.83 11.94 -4.80
N THR A 98 -17.72 11.31 -4.02
CA THR A 98 -18.92 11.98 -3.52
C THR A 98 -19.13 11.81 -2.03
N TRP A 99 -19.70 12.86 -1.44
CA TRP A 99 -20.18 12.89 -0.07
C TRP A 99 -21.61 13.43 -0.06
N GLN A 100 -22.43 12.92 0.86
CA GLN A 100 -23.79 13.40 1.13
C GLN A 100 -24.04 13.37 2.63
N GLY A 101 -24.69 14.41 3.17
CA GLY A 101 -25.03 14.47 4.59
C GLY A 101 -25.81 15.72 4.95
N GLY A 102 -26.83 15.60 5.81
CA GLY A 102 -27.59 16.75 6.31
C GLY A 102 -28.35 17.56 5.24
N GLY A 103 -28.67 16.95 4.09
CA GLY A 103 -29.27 17.62 2.94
C GLY A 103 -28.25 18.19 1.94
N ASP A 104 -26.98 18.23 2.32
CA ASP A 104 -25.89 18.68 1.46
C ASP A 104 -25.32 17.53 0.62
N ARG A 105 -24.73 17.89 -0.51
CA ARG A 105 -23.97 16.99 -1.38
C ARG A 105 -22.72 17.69 -1.89
N GLU A 106 -21.61 16.98 -1.92
CA GLU A 106 -20.35 17.47 -2.47
C GLU A 106 -19.76 16.41 -3.40
N GLN A 107 -19.20 16.86 -4.52
CA GLN A 107 -18.59 16.01 -5.53
C GLN A 107 -17.26 16.60 -5.97
N LEU A 108 -16.22 15.77 -5.95
CA LEU A 108 -14.90 16.08 -6.46
C LEU A 108 -14.70 15.31 -7.77
N GLU A 109 -14.25 16.00 -8.81
CA GLU A 109 -13.91 15.42 -10.10
C GLU A 109 -12.51 15.84 -10.52
N ARG A 110 -11.76 14.89 -11.09
CA ARG A 110 -10.47 15.16 -11.69
C ARG A 110 -10.31 14.39 -13.00
N GLU A 111 -9.82 15.10 -14.00
CA GLU A 111 -9.32 14.49 -15.24
C GLU A 111 -8.02 13.75 -14.93
N VAL A 112 -8.01 12.45 -15.22
CA VAL A 112 -6.86 11.58 -14.97
C VAL A 112 -6.31 11.16 -16.33
N ALA A 113 -5.01 11.33 -16.56
CA ALA A 113 -4.41 11.04 -17.86
C ALA A 113 -4.44 9.53 -18.17
N ARG A 114 -4.89 9.15 -19.37
CA ARG A 114 -4.79 7.75 -19.82
C ARG A 114 -3.34 7.32 -19.98
N GLU A 115 -2.97 6.26 -19.28
CA GLU A 115 -1.77 5.49 -19.61
C GLU A 115 -2.10 4.47 -20.71
N ASN A 116 -1.55 4.65 -21.91
CA ASN A 116 -1.78 3.72 -23.03
C ASN A 116 -1.04 2.39 -22.79
N LEU A 117 -1.74 1.25 -22.92
CA LEU A 117 -1.20 -0.12 -22.70
C LEU A 117 0.18 -0.37 -23.33
N PRO A 118 0.49 0.09 -24.56
CA PRO A 118 1.82 -0.10 -25.15
C PRO A 118 2.96 0.54 -24.33
N ARG A 119 2.71 1.67 -23.64
CA ARG A 119 3.71 2.32 -22.76
C ARG A 119 3.91 1.56 -21.45
N PHE A 120 2.89 0.86 -20.96
CA PHE A 120 2.97 0.01 -19.78
C PHE A 120 3.78 -1.26 -20.06
N PHE A 121 3.44 -2.01 -21.13
CA PHE A 121 4.21 -3.19 -21.53
C PHE A 121 5.66 -2.86 -21.89
N LYS A 122 5.90 -1.77 -22.63
CA LYS A 122 7.26 -1.30 -22.93
C LYS A 122 8.07 -0.94 -21.67
N ARG A 123 7.40 -0.52 -20.56
CA ARG A 123 8.05 -0.26 -19.27
C ARG A 123 8.40 -1.55 -18.52
N LEU A 124 7.50 -2.54 -18.53
CA LEU A 124 7.75 -3.86 -17.95
C LEU A 124 8.82 -4.65 -18.71
N GLU A 125 8.82 -4.59 -20.05
CA GLU A 125 9.74 -5.29 -20.93
C GLU A 125 11.15 -4.69 -20.95
N ARG A 126 11.28 -3.34 -20.98
CA ARG A 126 12.58 -2.65 -20.99
C ARG A 126 13.45 -2.97 -19.76
N ASP A 127 12.85 -3.55 -18.75
CA ASP A 127 13.45 -3.81 -17.47
C ASP A 127 13.87 -5.27 -17.23
N GLY A 128 13.40 -6.25 -18.03
CA GLY A 128 13.69 -7.68 -17.79
C GLY A 128 13.22 -8.22 -16.42
N LYS A 129 12.39 -7.44 -15.71
CA LYS A 129 12.06 -7.58 -14.28
C LYS A 129 11.00 -8.64 -13.91
N PRO A 130 10.03 -9.04 -14.76
CA PRO A 130 9.04 -10.05 -14.36
C PRO A 130 9.67 -11.41 -14.04
N LEU A 131 10.68 -11.83 -14.81
CA LEU A 131 11.43 -13.05 -14.55
C LEU A 131 12.20 -12.96 -13.23
N ARG A 132 12.91 -11.84 -12.99
CA ARG A 132 13.62 -11.61 -11.72
C ARG A 132 12.68 -11.60 -10.53
N TRP A 133 11.51 -10.98 -10.62
CA TRP A 133 10.51 -11.00 -9.55
C TRP A 133 10.00 -12.42 -9.24
N LEU A 134 9.80 -13.23 -10.29
CA LEU A 134 9.41 -14.65 -10.17
C LEU A 134 10.55 -15.52 -9.61
N LEU A 135 11.81 -15.18 -9.88
CA LEU A 135 12.98 -15.92 -9.42
C LEU A 135 13.44 -15.51 -8.02
N GLU A 136 13.51 -14.21 -7.74
CA GLU A 136 14.05 -13.62 -6.51
C GLU A 136 13.01 -13.46 -5.40
N ARG A 137 11.79 -13.97 -5.59
CA ARG A 137 10.72 -13.88 -4.58
C ARG A 137 10.35 -12.47 -4.11
N ASN A 138 10.47 -11.51 -5.02
CA ASN A 138 10.29 -10.09 -4.71
C ASN A 138 11.16 -9.63 -3.52
N ARG A 139 12.31 -10.28 -3.32
CA ARG A 139 13.20 -10.08 -2.18
C ARG A 139 14.10 -8.88 -2.40
N ALA A 140 14.19 -8.00 -1.41
CA ALA A 140 15.10 -6.86 -1.44
C ALA A 140 15.40 -6.38 -0.02
N TYR A 141 16.46 -5.60 0.13
CA TYR A 141 16.71 -4.86 1.36
C TYR A 141 15.89 -3.56 1.35
N VAL A 142 15.19 -3.32 2.46
CA VAL A 142 14.58 -2.03 2.78
C VAL A 142 15.62 -1.14 3.44
N GLU A 143 16.40 -1.71 4.35
CA GLU A 143 17.52 -1.05 5.03
C GLU A 143 18.66 -2.05 5.21
N ARG A 144 19.89 -1.59 4.98
CA ARG A 144 21.12 -2.35 5.27
C ARG A 144 21.80 -1.70 6.46
N GLY A 145 22.05 -2.48 7.50
CA GLY A 145 22.86 -2.10 8.66
C GLY A 145 23.67 -3.30 9.12
N ALA A 146 24.82 -3.08 9.77
CA ALA A 146 25.61 -4.15 10.36
C ALA A 146 24.77 -4.82 11.47
N GLY A 147 24.26 -6.02 11.20
CA GLY A 147 23.40 -6.78 12.13
C GLY A 147 21.95 -6.28 12.27
N LEU A 148 21.59 -5.10 11.75
CA LEU A 148 20.27 -4.47 11.97
C LEU A 148 19.45 -4.29 10.68
N TRP A 149 19.60 -5.20 9.71
CA TRP A 149 19.00 -5.05 8.39
C TRP A 149 17.52 -5.48 8.35
N ILE A 150 16.77 -4.86 7.43
CA ILE A 150 15.37 -5.19 7.13
C ILE A 150 15.29 -5.61 5.67
N GLN A 151 14.74 -6.79 5.42
CA GLN A 151 14.42 -7.29 4.09
C GLN A 151 12.91 -7.36 3.88
N ARG A 152 12.48 -7.22 2.63
CA ARG A 152 11.13 -7.50 2.17
C ARG A 152 11.11 -8.76 1.32
N SER A 153 9.97 -9.45 1.23
CA SER A 153 9.72 -10.49 0.22
C SER A 153 8.22 -10.73 -0.03
N ARG A 154 7.92 -11.61 -1.00
CA ARG A 154 6.65 -12.36 -0.98
C ARG A 154 6.65 -13.41 0.14
N GLN A 155 5.54 -14.10 0.36
CA GLN A 155 5.44 -15.15 1.39
C GLN A 155 6.61 -16.16 1.24
N PRO A 156 7.42 -16.38 2.28
CA PRO A 156 8.57 -17.26 2.19
C PRO A 156 8.13 -18.74 2.16
N ARG A 157 8.94 -19.59 1.52
CA ARG A 157 8.84 -21.05 1.66
C ARG A 157 9.81 -21.54 2.74
N PRO A 158 9.69 -22.79 3.22
CA PRO A 158 10.62 -23.38 4.19
C PRO A 158 12.11 -23.14 3.88
N ARG A 159 12.53 -23.38 2.63
CA ARG A 159 13.91 -23.09 2.18
C ARG A 159 14.33 -21.62 2.34
N ASP A 160 13.40 -20.68 2.17
CA ASP A 160 13.68 -19.25 2.24
C ASP A 160 13.82 -18.83 3.71
N VAL A 161 13.02 -19.42 4.60
CA VAL A 161 13.13 -19.29 6.06
C VAL A 161 14.48 -19.82 6.55
N GLU A 162 14.89 -21.01 6.10
CA GLU A 162 16.20 -21.57 6.43
C GLU A 162 17.35 -20.70 5.91
N ALA A 163 17.25 -20.18 4.68
CA ALA A 163 18.26 -19.27 4.13
C ALA A 163 18.33 -17.96 4.92
N PHE A 164 17.19 -17.41 5.32
CA PHE A 164 17.12 -16.23 6.18
C PHE A 164 17.77 -16.49 7.55
N ARG A 165 17.48 -17.62 8.20
CA ARG A 165 18.12 -18.04 9.45
C ARG A 165 19.64 -18.17 9.29
N LYS A 166 20.12 -18.83 8.23
CA LYS A 166 21.56 -19.00 7.95
C LYS A 166 22.28 -17.68 7.71
N GLN A 167 21.57 -16.62 7.33
CA GLN A 167 22.10 -15.26 7.18
C GLN A 167 22.11 -14.48 8.51
N GLY A 168 21.75 -15.12 9.63
CA GLY A 168 21.60 -14.47 10.93
C GLY A 168 20.27 -13.74 11.11
N GLY A 169 19.26 -14.03 10.28
CA GLY A 169 17.92 -13.50 10.44
C GLY A 169 17.30 -13.91 11.77
N HIS A 170 16.51 -13.01 12.37
CA HIS A 170 15.96 -13.18 13.71
C HIS A 170 14.42 -13.24 13.72
N THR A 171 13.78 -12.33 12.99
CA THR A 171 12.32 -12.19 13.01
C THR A 171 11.71 -12.21 11.61
N ILE A 172 10.59 -12.91 11.46
CA ILE A 172 9.73 -12.84 10.28
C ILE A 172 8.45 -12.09 10.67
N LEU A 173 8.23 -10.95 10.02
CA LEU A 173 7.03 -10.13 10.17
C LEU A 173 6.09 -10.39 9.01
N SER A 174 4.99 -11.08 9.29
CA SER A 174 3.93 -11.31 8.33
C SER A 174 2.86 -10.23 8.39
N LEU A 175 2.43 -9.77 7.21
CA LEU A 175 1.30 -8.86 7.01
C LEU A 175 0.05 -9.60 6.51
N ASN A 176 0.04 -10.93 6.60
CA ASN A 176 -1.02 -11.80 6.10
C ASN A 176 -2.09 -12.17 7.15
N GLY A 177 -1.86 -11.88 8.44
CA GLY A 177 -2.71 -12.38 9.51
C GLY A 177 -2.63 -13.91 9.64
N ASP A 178 -3.78 -14.56 9.72
CA ASP A 178 -3.89 -16.02 9.83
C ASP A 178 -3.72 -16.75 8.48
N GLN A 179 -3.49 -16.03 7.37
CA GLN A 179 -3.39 -16.64 6.03
C GLN A 179 -2.04 -17.36 5.77
N ASP A 180 -1.16 -17.49 6.77
CA ASP A 180 0.16 -18.13 6.62
C ASP A 180 0.17 -19.65 6.80
N GLU A 181 -0.98 -20.28 7.00
CA GLU A 181 -1.04 -21.69 7.42
C GLU A 181 -0.71 -22.73 6.33
N ALA A 182 -0.74 -22.38 5.05
CA ALA A 182 -0.57 -23.38 3.99
C ALA A 182 0.42 -22.94 2.90
N VAL A 183 1.65 -23.44 2.97
CA VAL A 183 2.66 -23.23 1.94
C VAL A 183 3.11 -24.56 1.35
N ASP A 184 3.15 -24.66 0.02
CA ASP A 184 3.67 -25.83 -0.68
C ASP A 184 5.20 -25.95 -0.44
N ASP A 185 5.62 -27.07 0.15
CA ASP A 185 7.04 -27.37 0.48
C ASP A 185 7.84 -27.97 -0.70
N LEU A 186 7.32 -27.88 -1.92
CA LEU A 186 7.96 -28.57 -3.04
C LEU A 186 9.35 -27.97 -3.36
N ARG A 187 10.39 -28.79 -3.09
CA ARG A 187 11.73 -28.71 -3.69
C ARG A 187 11.58 -28.66 -5.21
N LEU A 188 12.49 -27.93 -5.83
CA LEU A 188 12.51 -27.66 -7.27
C LEU A 188 12.57 -28.96 -8.09
N GLU A 189 11.42 -29.57 -8.37
CA GLU A 189 11.25 -30.47 -9.50
C GLU A 189 9.93 -30.17 -10.20
N ARG A 190 10.05 -29.97 -11.52
CA ARG A 190 8.98 -29.93 -12.55
C ARG A 190 8.48 -28.56 -12.96
N ALA A 191 9.35 -27.86 -13.69
CA ALA A 191 8.95 -26.87 -14.69
C ALA A 191 8.22 -27.48 -15.92
N LEU A 192 7.90 -28.79 -15.96
CA LEU A 192 7.37 -29.44 -17.17
C LEU A 192 6.25 -30.48 -16.95
N ARG A 193 5.67 -30.63 -15.75
CA ARG A 193 4.54 -31.56 -15.56
C ARG A 193 3.22 -30.84 -15.35
N LEU A 194 2.48 -30.74 -16.45
CA LEU A 194 1.02 -30.69 -16.46
C LEU A 194 0.50 -31.72 -15.44
N ARG A 195 -0.16 -31.23 -14.39
CA ARG A 195 -0.71 -31.97 -13.24
C ARG A 195 0.36 -32.57 -12.31
N SER A 196 0.63 -31.88 -11.19
CA SER A 196 1.14 -32.51 -9.97
C SER A 196 0.14 -32.25 -8.83
N PRO A 197 -0.11 -33.23 -7.93
CA PRO A 197 -0.96 -33.02 -6.76
C PRO A 197 -0.34 -31.95 -5.87
N LYS A 198 -1.16 -31.19 -5.12
CA LYS A 198 -0.67 -30.31 -4.04
C LYS A 198 0.28 -31.14 -3.18
N GLY A 199 1.54 -30.70 -3.07
CA GLY A 199 2.51 -31.35 -2.19
C GLY A 199 2.04 -31.28 -0.73
N PRO A 200 2.74 -31.94 0.21
CA PRO A 200 2.46 -31.74 1.63
C PRO A 200 2.53 -30.24 1.94
N GLN A 201 1.45 -29.72 2.52
CA GLN A 201 1.38 -28.34 2.96
C GLN A 201 2.04 -28.23 4.33
N VAL A 202 2.90 -27.23 4.48
CA VAL A 202 3.56 -26.93 5.75
C VAL A 202 2.89 -25.70 6.34
N ASN A 203 2.56 -25.79 7.63
CA ASN A 203 2.19 -24.62 8.42
C ASN A 203 3.44 -23.74 8.59
N LEU A 204 3.46 -22.60 7.91
CA LEU A 204 4.63 -21.74 7.88
C LEU A 204 4.95 -21.20 9.28
N ARG A 205 3.93 -20.86 10.08
CA ARG A 205 4.11 -20.35 11.45
C ARG A 205 4.80 -21.39 12.33
N GLU A 206 4.34 -22.64 12.29
CA GLU A 206 4.97 -23.74 13.03
C GLU A 206 6.39 -24.00 12.53
N PHE A 207 6.62 -23.97 11.22
CA PHE A 207 7.95 -24.16 10.65
C PHE A 207 8.92 -23.05 11.09
N ILE A 208 8.50 -21.79 11.08
CA ILE A 208 9.31 -20.65 11.55
C ILE A 208 9.68 -20.85 13.04
N ALA A 209 8.72 -21.26 13.86
CA ALA A 209 8.97 -21.54 15.28
C ALA A 209 9.96 -22.71 15.48
N GLN A 210 9.86 -23.78 14.69
CA GLN A 210 10.82 -24.90 14.71
C GLN A 210 12.23 -24.48 14.31
N GLN A 211 12.37 -23.44 13.48
CA GLN A 211 13.66 -22.86 13.12
C GLN A 211 14.24 -21.93 14.20
N GLY A 212 13.52 -21.71 15.31
CA GLY A 212 13.92 -20.82 16.40
C GLY A 212 13.87 -19.33 16.04
N LEU A 213 13.07 -18.96 15.03
CA LEU A 213 12.87 -17.57 14.61
C LEU A 213 11.63 -16.98 15.27
N HIS A 214 11.65 -15.68 15.53
CA HIS A 214 10.45 -14.96 15.96
C HIS A 214 9.47 -14.83 14.80
N HIS A 215 8.18 -15.06 15.07
CA HIS A 215 7.11 -14.83 14.11
C HIS A 215 6.12 -13.80 14.67
N VAL A 216 6.06 -12.63 14.02
CA VAL A 216 5.08 -11.59 14.32
C VAL A 216 4.09 -11.54 13.15
N SER A 217 2.79 -11.62 13.44
CA SER A 217 1.74 -11.53 12.41
C SER A 217 0.82 -10.35 12.66
N VAL A 218 0.53 -9.59 11.60
CA VAL A 218 -0.42 -8.48 11.58
C VAL A 218 -1.38 -8.70 10.42
N ASP A 219 -2.69 -8.75 10.69
CA ASP A 219 -3.71 -8.93 9.66
C ASP A 219 -4.01 -7.62 8.93
N MET A 220 -3.19 -7.34 7.91
CA MET A 220 -3.41 -6.21 7.02
C MET A 220 -4.20 -6.62 5.79
N SER A 221 -5.01 -5.69 5.28
CA SER A 221 -5.68 -5.85 3.98
C SER A 221 -4.96 -5.06 2.89
N ALA A 222 -4.85 -5.64 1.70
CA ALA A 222 -4.34 -4.94 0.52
C ALA A 222 -5.36 -3.96 -0.09
N GLN A 223 -6.64 -4.08 0.28
CA GLN A 223 -7.78 -3.37 -0.31
C GLN A 223 -8.36 -2.28 0.61
N ARG A 224 -7.67 -1.95 1.70
CA ARG A 224 -7.93 -0.75 2.50
C ARG A 224 -6.62 -0.14 3.01
N ALA A 225 -6.68 1.12 3.38
CA ALA A 225 -5.65 1.80 4.14
C ALA A 225 -5.27 1.01 5.41
N PRO A 226 -3.97 1.03 5.79
CA PRO A 226 -3.54 0.56 7.10
C PRO A 226 -4.26 1.28 8.23
N THR A 227 -4.63 0.56 9.29
CA THR A 227 -5.13 1.19 10.52
C THR A 227 -3.97 1.67 11.40
N ASP A 228 -4.24 2.65 12.26
CA ASP A 228 -3.24 3.13 13.22
C ASP A 228 -2.72 2.00 14.12
N ALA A 229 -3.58 1.07 14.55
CA ALA A 229 -3.19 -0.08 15.37
C ALA A 229 -2.28 -1.07 14.60
N GLU A 230 -2.56 -1.32 13.32
CA GLU A 230 -1.68 -2.13 12.45
C GLU A 230 -0.32 -1.48 12.32
N LEU A 231 -0.29 -0.16 12.05
CA LEU A 231 0.96 0.58 11.91
C LEU A 231 1.77 0.55 13.20
N VAL A 232 1.16 0.79 14.36
CA VAL A 232 1.85 0.69 15.66
C VAL A 232 2.47 -0.69 15.84
N THR A 233 1.74 -1.77 15.55
CA THR A 233 2.24 -3.15 15.72
C THR A 233 3.40 -3.46 14.77
N VAL A 234 3.25 -3.09 13.49
CA VAL A 234 4.28 -3.26 12.45
C VAL A 234 5.54 -2.50 12.82
N PHE A 235 5.42 -1.21 13.15
CA PHE A 235 6.58 -0.35 13.34
C PHE A 235 7.22 -0.51 14.73
N ARG A 236 6.47 -0.96 15.75
CA ARG A 236 7.08 -1.49 16.98
C ARG A 236 8.05 -2.62 16.66
N THR A 237 7.64 -3.55 15.79
CA THR A 237 8.48 -4.68 15.38
C THR A 237 9.67 -4.21 14.55
N LEU A 238 9.43 -3.36 13.55
CA LEU A 238 10.50 -2.90 12.65
C LEU A 238 11.55 -2.03 13.36
N LEU A 239 11.19 -1.28 14.40
CA LEU A 239 12.10 -0.36 15.08
C LEU A 239 12.80 -0.98 16.29
N ASP A 240 12.38 -2.16 16.75
CA ASP A 240 13.03 -2.89 17.84
C ASP A 240 14.32 -3.58 17.35
N ASP A 241 15.46 -3.12 17.85
CA ASP A 241 16.78 -3.67 17.50
C ASP A 241 16.97 -5.11 17.95
N SER A 242 16.33 -5.52 19.04
CA SER A 242 16.40 -6.91 19.53
C SER A 242 15.70 -7.90 18.60
N LEU A 243 14.79 -7.41 17.75
CA LEU A 243 14.08 -8.21 16.77
C LEU A 243 14.77 -8.22 15.41
N ARG A 244 15.83 -7.44 15.21
CA ARG A 244 16.59 -7.39 13.96
C ARG A 244 17.67 -8.48 13.91
N PRO A 245 17.95 -9.05 12.73
CA PRO A 245 17.39 -8.73 11.42
C PRO A 245 15.98 -9.25 11.12
N ILE A 246 15.24 -8.50 10.29
CA ILE A 246 13.80 -8.75 10.01
C ILE A 246 13.56 -9.07 8.54
N LEU A 247 12.70 -10.06 8.26
CA LEU A 247 12.07 -10.27 6.95
C LEU A 247 10.57 -9.92 7.03
N VAL A 248 10.15 -8.84 6.37
CA VAL A 248 8.73 -8.46 6.24
C VAL A 248 8.12 -9.02 4.95
N HIS A 249 6.94 -9.62 5.02
CA HIS A 249 6.25 -10.15 3.84
C HIS A 249 4.73 -10.03 3.88
N CYS A 250 4.11 -10.19 2.72
CA CYS A 250 2.71 -10.53 2.54
C CYS A 250 2.63 -11.59 1.42
N GLN A 251 1.44 -11.91 0.92
CA GLN A 251 1.29 -12.94 -0.12
C GLN A 251 2.16 -12.70 -1.37
N GLY A 252 1.99 -11.56 -2.05
CA GLY A 252 2.76 -11.19 -3.24
C GLY A 252 4.03 -10.37 -2.94
N GLY A 253 4.16 -9.87 -1.71
CA GLY A 253 5.20 -8.93 -1.33
C GLY A 253 5.09 -7.58 -2.06
N SER A 254 3.94 -7.27 -2.67
CA SER A 254 3.69 -6.09 -3.52
C SER A 254 2.94 -4.99 -2.77
N ASP A 255 1.69 -5.26 -2.34
CA ASP A 255 0.75 -4.23 -1.88
C ASP A 255 0.98 -3.87 -0.40
N ARG A 256 0.65 -4.77 0.53
CA ARG A 256 0.83 -4.58 1.98
C ARG A 256 2.30 -4.35 2.38
N THR A 257 3.19 -5.20 1.85
CA THR A 257 4.63 -5.01 2.05
C THR A 257 5.11 -3.72 1.40
N GLY A 258 4.55 -3.36 0.23
CA GLY A 258 4.86 -2.11 -0.46
C GLY A 258 4.56 -0.89 0.40
N ILE A 259 3.35 -0.79 0.95
CA ILE A 259 2.97 0.37 1.77
C ILE A 259 3.79 0.45 3.06
N VAL A 260 4.02 -0.66 3.75
CA VAL A 260 4.83 -0.68 4.97
C VAL A 260 6.26 -0.22 4.68
N CYS A 261 6.88 -0.74 3.63
CA CYS A 261 8.24 -0.35 3.24
C CYS A 261 8.30 1.11 2.75
N ALA A 262 7.26 1.60 2.08
CA ALA A 262 7.18 2.97 1.59
C ALA A 262 7.04 3.97 2.75
N LEU A 263 6.18 3.68 3.73
CA LEU A 263 6.05 4.48 4.96
C LEU A 263 7.35 4.48 5.76
N TYR A 264 8.02 3.33 5.89
CA TYR A 264 9.32 3.24 6.54
C TYR A 264 10.35 4.15 5.87
N ALA A 265 10.47 4.06 4.55
CA ALA A 265 11.41 4.85 3.77
C ALA A 265 11.11 6.36 3.86
N TYR A 266 9.83 6.74 3.81
CA TYR A 266 9.39 8.13 3.89
C TYR A 266 9.61 8.74 5.29
N GLU A 267 9.26 8.01 6.34
CA GLU A 267 9.25 8.52 7.72
C GLU A 267 10.64 8.51 8.35
N PHE A 268 11.46 7.50 8.06
CA PHE A 268 12.72 7.25 8.76
C PHE A 268 13.97 7.36 7.88
N LEU A 269 13.85 7.18 6.56
CA LEU A 269 15.00 7.23 5.65
C LEU A 269 15.03 8.49 4.77
N GLY A 270 14.05 9.39 4.92
CA GLY A 270 13.99 10.66 4.19
C GLY A 270 13.66 10.53 2.70
N VAL A 271 13.24 9.35 2.23
CA VAL A 271 12.86 9.11 0.84
C VAL A 271 11.57 9.87 0.51
N SER A 272 11.45 10.46 -0.68
CA SER A 272 10.21 11.16 -1.06
C SER A 272 9.05 10.20 -1.35
N LYS A 273 7.79 10.67 -1.26
CA LYS A 273 6.60 9.87 -1.64
C LYS A 273 6.69 9.35 -3.08
N ALA A 274 7.19 10.17 -4.01
CA ALA A 274 7.33 9.81 -5.42
C ALA A 274 8.35 8.67 -5.62
N GLU A 275 9.49 8.72 -4.93
CA GLU A 275 10.50 7.65 -4.96
C GLU A 275 10.01 6.38 -4.26
N ALA A 276 9.29 6.53 -3.15
CA ALA A 276 8.67 5.40 -2.45
C ALA A 276 7.65 4.68 -3.34
N LYS A 277 6.76 5.41 -4.03
CA LYS A 277 5.82 4.84 -5.04
C LYS A 277 6.56 4.20 -6.21
N THR A 278 7.65 4.80 -6.67
CA THR A 278 8.51 4.19 -7.70
C THR A 278 9.08 2.85 -7.23
N THR A 279 9.48 2.75 -5.96
CA THR A 279 9.92 1.49 -5.35
C THR A 279 8.79 0.49 -5.22
N MET A 280 7.59 0.89 -4.81
CA MET A 280 6.40 0.03 -4.79
C MET A 280 6.13 -0.58 -6.17
N ARG A 281 6.12 0.23 -7.23
CA ARG A 281 5.93 -0.24 -8.62
C ARG A 281 7.04 -1.19 -9.08
N ARG A 282 8.30 -0.92 -8.71
CA ARG A 282 9.44 -1.82 -8.99
C ARG A 282 9.24 -3.20 -8.36
N HIS A 283 8.52 -3.26 -7.24
CA HIS A 283 8.14 -4.49 -6.55
C HIS A 283 6.73 -4.99 -6.91
N LEU A 284 6.26 -4.63 -8.10
CA LEU A 284 5.00 -5.04 -8.72
C LEU A 284 3.72 -4.64 -8.00
N TRP A 285 3.74 -3.55 -7.21
CA TRP A 285 2.47 -2.89 -6.91
C TRP A 285 1.93 -2.22 -8.19
N ALA A 286 0.79 -2.72 -8.67
CA ALA A 286 0.19 -2.31 -9.94
C ALA A 286 -0.98 -1.32 -9.78
N ALA A 287 -1.47 -1.08 -8.55
CA ALA A 287 -2.65 -0.26 -8.27
C ALA A 287 -3.90 -0.75 -9.03
N VAL A 288 -4.30 -2.00 -8.78
CA VAL A 288 -5.40 -2.67 -9.49
C VAL A 288 -6.22 -3.54 -8.55
N GLY A 289 -7.52 -3.70 -8.83
CA GLY A 289 -8.38 -4.59 -8.05
C GLY A 289 -8.56 -4.14 -6.59
N GLY A 290 -8.53 -2.82 -6.34
CA GLY A 290 -8.68 -2.22 -5.02
C GLY A 290 -7.36 -1.95 -4.30
N THR A 291 -6.20 -2.27 -4.88
CA THR A 291 -4.89 -2.01 -4.23
C THR A 291 -4.34 -0.61 -4.46
N GLU A 292 -4.99 0.17 -5.32
CA GLU A 292 -4.75 1.61 -5.52
C GLU A 292 -4.88 2.42 -4.23
N VAL A 293 -5.66 1.93 -3.25
CA VAL A 293 -5.80 2.50 -1.90
C VAL A 293 -4.47 2.64 -1.16
N GLN A 294 -3.49 1.78 -1.45
CA GLN A 294 -2.17 1.86 -0.82
C GLN A 294 -1.41 3.11 -1.29
N GLY A 295 -1.54 3.43 -2.57
CA GLY A 295 -0.98 4.66 -3.15
C GLY A 295 -1.69 5.90 -2.62
N ALA A 296 -3.02 5.87 -2.58
CA ALA A 296 -3.84 6.94 -2.02
C ALA A 296 -3.50 7.24 -0.55
N TYR A 297 -3.31 6.19 0.25
CA TYR A 297 -2.90 6.33 1.64
C TYR A 297 -1.54 7.03 1.74
N LEU A 298 -0.54 6.61 0.95
CA LEU A 298 0.77 7.25 0.93
C LEU A 298 0.71 8.70 0.44
N ASP A 299 -0.11 8.99 -0.56
CA ASP A 299 -0.29 10.34 -1.10
C ASP A 299 -0.80 11.30 -0.02
N LEU A 300 -1.76 10.89 0.81
CA LEU A 300 -2.30 11.70 1.91
C LEU A 300 -1.63 11.46 3.27
N TYR A 301 -0.59 10.62 3.33
CA TYR A 301 0.13 10.36 4.57
C TYR A 301 0.93 11.60 5.01
N ARG A 302 0.72 12.06 6.25
CA ARG A 302 1.45 13.21 6.81
C ARG A 302 2.72 12.75 7.50
N LYS A 303 3.86 13.33 7.11
CA LYS A 303 5.14 13.08 7.77
C LYS A 303 5.06 13.38 9.26
N GLY A 304 5.58 12.50 10.09
CA GLY A 304 5.50 12.63 11.56
C GLY A 304 4.31 11.89 12.17
N ARG A 305 3.27 11.53 11.39
CA ARG A 305 2.09 10.85 11.92
C ARG A 305 2.45 9.53 12.60
N LEU A 306 3.36 8.76 12.01
CA LEU A 306 3.76 7.49 12.60
C LEU A 306 4.59 7.70 13.86
N ARG A 307 5.43 8.74 13.91
CA ARG A 307 6.16 9.10 15.13
C ARG A 307 5.21 9.47 16.28
N GLU A 308 4.13 10.19 15.99
CA GLU A 308 3.07 10.50 16.95
C GLU A 308 2.42 9.22 17.48
N LEU A 309 1.94 8.35 16.57
CA LEU A 309 1.31 7.08 16.91
C LEU A 309 2.20 6.19 17.78
N LEU A 310 3.49 6.10 17.44
CA LEU A 310 4.45 5.31 18.18
C LEU A 310 4.66 5.87 19.59
N ARG A 311 4.77 7.18 19.74
CA ARG A 311 4.91 7.84 21.04
C ARG A 311 3.67 7.67 21.91
N GLU A 312 2.47 7.82 21.33
CA GLU A 312 1.20 7.56 22.03
C GLU A 312 1.10 6.11 22.50
N ALA A 313 1.65 5.17 21.73
CA ALA A 313 1.72 3.75 22.07
C ALA A 313 2.93 3.35 22.94
N GLY A 314 3.70 4.32 23.44
CA GLY A 314 4.87 4.09 24.30
C GLY A 314 6.04 3.36 23.60
N VAL A 315 6.11 3.42 22.27
CA VAL A 315 7.17 2.78 21.48
C VAL A 315 8.34 3.74 21.32
N GLU A 316 9.52 3.33 21.77
CA GLU A 316 10.74 4.11 21.59
C GLU A 316 11.20 4.10 20.13
N ILE A 317 11.55 5.28 19.62
CA ILE A 317 12.18 5.43 18.31
C ILE A 317 13.70 5.51 18.50
N PRO A 318 14.47 4.56 17.93
CA PRO A 318 15.92 4.55 18.05
C PRO A 318 16.56 5.87 17.62
N ALA A 319 17.63 6.27 18.33
CA ALA A 319 18.31 7.54 18.10
C ALA A 319 18.78 7.75 16.65
N ARG A 320 19.12 6.67 15.93
CA ARG A 320 19.52 6.72 14.51
C ARG A 320 18.43 7.20 13.54
N TYR A 321 17.17 7.26 13.99
CA TYR A 321 16.04 7.76 13.21
C TYR A 321 15.50 9.10 13.72
N ARG A 322 16.17 9.71 14.71
CA ARG A 322 15.74 11.00 15.27
C ARG A 322 16.12 12.16 14.38
#